data_AF-A0A7W8QR44-F1
#
_entry.id   AF-A0A7W8QR44-F1
#
_cell.length_a   1.000
_cell.length_b   1.000
_cell.length_c   1.000
_cell.angle_alpha   90.00
_cell.angle_beta   90.00
_cell.angle_gamma   90.00
#
_symmetry.space_group_name_H-M   'P 1'
#
loop_
_entity.id
_entity.type
_entity.pdbx_description
1 polymer ?
#
loop_
_entity_poly.entity_id
_entity_poly.type
_entity_poly.pdbx_seq_one_letter_code
_entity_poly.pdbx_strand_id
1 'polypeptide(L)'
;MAHEVGAQEKITYGRNDRFDGGPVGGGRFWVDEDGRPAARIGGPLEWRPSGMVDVHVGDTFSVGGQTWKITEISEAETPNAYLLCVRVS
;
A
#
# COMPACT_ATOMS: atom_id res chain seq x y z
N MET A 1 -8.95 14.08 -6.37
CA MET A 1 -8.03 14.70 -7.35
C MET A 1 -6.89 13.72 -7.50
N ALA A 2 -6.63 13.27 -8.71
CA ALA A 2 -5.55 12.31 -8.94
C ALA A 2 -4.21 12.95 -8.54
N HIS A 3 -3.34 12.16 -7.91
CA HIS A 3 -1.96 12.58 -7.65
C HIS A 3 -1.21 12.80 -8.96
N GLU A 4 -0.07 13.47 -9.01
CA GLU A 4 0.74 13.47 -10.23
C GLU A 4 1.54 12.16 -10.37
N VAL A 5 1.93 11.77 -11.59
CA VAL A 5 2.88 10.66 -11.76
C VAL A 5 4.20 11.05 -11.09
N GLY A 6 4.74 10.16 -10.26
CA GLY A 6 5.90 10.43 -9.41
C GLY A 6 5.54 10.90 -7.99
N ALA A 7 4.26 11.17 -7.69
CA ALA A 7 3.84 11.45 -6.32
C ALA A 7 4.11 10.25 -5.41
N GLN A 8 4.54 10.52 -4.19
CA GLN A 8 4.81 9.51 -3.17
C GLN A 8 3.76 9.57 -2.06
N GLU A 9 3.29 8.41 -1.63
CA GLU A 9 2.41 8.26 -0.49
C GLU A 9 2.96 7.27 0.53
N LYS A 10 2.63 7.52 1.80
CA LYS A 10 2.99 6.66 2.94
C LYS A 10 1.73 5.97 3.47
N ILE A 11 1.78 4.66 3.58
CA ILE A 11 0.72 3.83 4.14
C ILE A 11 1.21 3.29 5.49
N THR A 12 0.52 3.66 6.56
CA THR A 12 0.72 3.11 7.91
C THR A 12 -0.48 2.24 8.29
N TYR A 13 -0.52 1.76 9.52
CA TYR A 13 -1.75 1.23 10.09
C TYR A 13 -2.90 2.24 10.00
N GLY A 14 -4.10 1.71 9.71
CA GLY A 14 -5.32 2.51 9.63
C GLY A 14 -5.55 3.13 8.25
N ARG A 15 -6.53 4.04 8.19
CA ARG A 15 -7.11 4.57 6.95
C ARG A 15 -6.30 5.75 6.41
N ASN A 16 -5.81 5.68 5.17
CA ASN A 16 -5.24 6.82 4.43
C ASN A 16 -6.19 7.23 3.29
N ASP A 17 -6.86 8.37 3.47
CA ASP A 17 -7.84 8.95 2.54
C ASP A 17 -7.22 9.77 1.39
N ARG A 18 -5.89 9.78 1.25
CA ARG A 18 -5.21 10.57 0.21
C ARG A 18 -5.31 9.95 -1.18
N PHE A 19 -5.66 8.67 -1.30
CA PHE A 19 -5.79 8.00 -2.59
C PHE A 19 -7.13 8.35 -3.27
N ASP A 20 -7.07 8.80 -4.52
CA ASP A 20 -8.27 9.04 -5.34
C ASP A 20 -8.85 7.67 -5.72
N GLY A 21 -10.12 7.40 -5.37
CA GLY A 21 -10.75 6.08 -5.54
C GLY A 21 -11.10 5.38 -4.24
N GLY A 22 -10.55 5.87 -3.12
CA GLY A 22 -10.93 5.45 -1.79
C GLY A 22 -9.72 5.24 -0.89
N PRO A 23 -9.96 5.02 0.41
CA PRO A 23 -8.89 4.87 1.36
C PRO A 23 -8.05 3.63 1.07
N VAL A 24 -6.75 3.73 1.32
CA VAL A 24 -5.87 2.57 1.43
C VAL A 24 -5.29 2.55 2.84
N GLY A 25 -5.11 1.38 3.42
CA GLY A 25 -4.63 1.28 4.80
C GLY A 25 -3.82 0.02 5.06
N GLY A 26 -2.79 0.13 5.90
CA GLY A 26 -2.03 -1.01 6.37
C GLY A 26 -2.86 -1.83 7.36
N GLY A 27 -3.07 -3.10 7.06
CA GLY A 27 -3.71 -4.08 7.95
C GLY A 27 -2.69 -4.93 8.71
N ARG A 28 -1.58 -5.30 8.07
CA ARG A 28 -0.48 -6.06 8.69
C ARG A 28 0.85 -5.72 8.01
N PHE A 29 1.93 -5.73 8.78
CA PHE A 29 3.31 -5.67 8.29
C PHE A 29 4.09 -6.78 8.99
N TRP A 30 4.85 -7.58 8.24
CA TRP A 30 5.61 -8.72 8.77
C TRP A 30 6.87 -8.96 7.95
N VAL A 31 7.76 -9.81 8.46
CA VAL A 31 8.85 -10.40 7.70
C VAL A 31 8.41 -11.78 7.23
N ASP A 32 8.44 -12.05 5.94
CA ASP A 32 8.05 -13.33 5.37
C ASP A 32 9.10 -14.44 5.61
N GLU A 33 8.81 -15.65 5.10
CA GLU A 33 9.66 -16.83 5.29
C GLU A 33 11.06 -16.69 4.65
N ASP A 34 11.20 -15.82 3.65
CA ASP A 34 12.47 -15.52 2.97
C ASP A 34 13.24 -14.37 3.65
N GLY A 35 12.74 -13.85 4.77
CA GLY A 35 13.33 -12.72 5.48
C GLY A 35 13.03 -11.37 4.82
N ARG A 36 12.01 -11.29 3.95
CA ARG A 36 11.67 -10.05 3.23
C ARG A 36 10.50 -9.33 3.90
N PRO A 37 10.56 -7.99 4.01
CA PRO A 37 9.42 -7.21 4.46
C PRO A 37 8.21 -7.36 3.52
N ALA A 38 7.05 -7.61 4.11
CA ALA A 38 5.77 -7.75 3.42
C ALA A 38 4.68 -6.99 4.16
N ALA A 39 3.63 -6.61 3.43
CA ALA A 39 2.49 -5.90 3.98
C ALA A 39 1.17 -6.45 3.44
N ARG A 40 0.12 -6.33 4.24
CA ARG A 40 -1.27 -6.56 3.84
C ARG A 40 -1.94 -5.21 3.88
N ILE A 41 -2.38 -4.73 2.73
CA ILE A 41 -3.10 -3.46 2.62
C ILE A 41 -4.57 -3.72 2.35
N GLY A 42 -5.44 -3.02 3.07
CA GLY A 42 -6.87 -2.93 2.79
C GLY A 42 -7.14 -1.71 1.91
N GLY A 43 -8.19 -1.77 1.10
CA GLY A 43 -8.43 -0.72 0.13
C GLY A 43 -9.88 -0.56 -0.34
N PRO A 44 -10.08 0.14 -1.46
CA PRO A 44 -11.38 0.55 -1.96
C PRO A 44 -12.28 -0.62 -2.40
N LEU A 45 -13.55 -0.32 -2.67
CA LEU A 45 -14.55 -1.30 -3.11
C LEU A 45 -14.17 -2.03 -4.41
N GLU A 46 -13.35 -1.42 -5.25
CA GLU A 46 -12.82 -2.06 -6.46
C GLU A 46 -11.91 -3.27 -6.17
N TRP A 47 -11.40 -3.44 -4.93
CA TRP A 47 -10.61 -4.61 -4.52
C TRP A 47 -11.46 -5.78 -4.02
N ARG A 48 -12.79 -5.73 -4.18
CA ARG A 48 -13.68 -6.83 -3.80
C ARG A 48 -13.43 -8.08 -4.67
N PRO A 49 -13.63 -9.29 -4.13
CA PRO A 49 -14.28 -9.59 -2.86
C PRO A 49 -13.37 -9.49 -1.62
N SER A 50 -12.05 -9.65 -1.75
CA SER A 50 -11.15 -9.69 -0.59
C SER A 50 -11.06 -8.34 0.13
N GLY A 51 -11.08 -7.23 -0.61
CA GLY A 51 -10.86 -5.88 -0.07
C GLY A 51 -9.46 -5.66 0.53
N MET A 52 -8.59 -6.67 0.42
CA MET A 52 -7.24 -6.71 0.97
C MET A 52 -6.32 -7.43 -0.01
N VAL A 53 -5.07 -6.99 -0.08
CA VAL A 53 -4.01 -7.58 -0.89
C VAL A 53 -2.72 -7.66 -0.10
N ASP A 54 -2.00 -8.76 -0.26
CA ASP A 54 -0.63 -8.93 0.24
C ASP A 54 0.34 -8.42 -0.81
N VAL A 55 1.37 -7.70 -0.37
CA VAL A 55 2.30 -6.98 -1.24
C VAL A 55 3.72 -6.98 -0.69
N HIS A 56 4.67 -6.90 -1.62
CA HIS A 56 6.10 -6.80 -1.40
C HIS A 56 6.69 -5.54 -2.07
N VAL A 57 7.93 -5.20 -1.71
CA VAL A 57 8.68 -4.17 -2.43
C VAL A 57 8.85 -4.56 -3.89
N GLY A 58 8.49 -3.63 -4.79
CA GLY A 58 8.50 -3.85 -6.23
C GLY A 58 7.13 -4.14 -6.83
N ASP A 59 6.18 -4.62 -6.03
CA ASP A 59 4.81 -4.87 -6.47
C ASP A 59 4.07 -3.58 -6.80
N THR A 60 2.97 -3.73 -7.53
CA THR A 60 2.08 -2.62 -7.87
C THR A 60 0.65 -2.89 -7.43
N PHE A 61 -0.06 -1.85 -7.04
CA PHE A 61 -1.51 -1.88 -6.84
C PHE A 61 -2.17 -0.71 -7.56
N SER A 62 -3.48 -0.81 -7.80
CA SER A 62 -4.26 0.26 -8.44
C SER A 62 -5.38 0.75 -7.53
N VAL A 63 -5.57 2.07 -7.48
CA VAL A 63 -6.67 2.73 -6.74
C VAL A 63 -7.24 3.85 -7.58
N GLY A 64 -8.55 3.81 -7.86
CA GLY A 64 -9.25 4.84 -8.62
C GLY A 64 -8.61 5.13 -9.99
N GLY A 65 -8.17 4.07 -10.66
CA GLY A 65 -7.53 4.15 -11.98
C GLY A 65 -6.07 4.62 -11.97
N GLN A 66 -5.46 4.86 -10.81
CA GLN A 66 -4.03 5.18 -10.68
C GLN A 66 -3.25 3.93 -10.25
N THR A 67 -2.07 3.74 -10.81
CA THR A 67 -1.19 2.62 -10.43
C THR A 67 -0.03 3.12 -9.58
N TRP A 68 0.23 2.40 -8.49
CA TRP A 68 1.22 2.72 -7.47
C TRP A 68 2.19 1.57 -7.34
N LYS A 69 3.49 1.88 -7.42
CA LYS A 69 4.57 0.93 -7.19
C LYS A 69 5.06 1.05 -5.76
N ILE A 70 5.20 -0.08 -5.07
CA ILE A 70 5.75 -0.14 -3.73
C ILE A 70 7.27 -0.04 -3.82
N THR A 71 7.82 0.96 -3.14
CA THR A 71 9.25 1.26 -3.16
C THR A 71 9.94 0.86 -1.86
N GLU A 72 9.20 0.82 -0.75
CA GLU A 72 9.75 0.50 0.56
C GLU A 72 8.68 -0.11 1.47
N ILE A 73 9.08 -1.08 2.29
CA ILE A 73 8.34 -1.56 3.46
C ILE A 73 9.33 -1.58 4.61
N SER A 74 9.02 -0.88 5.69
CA SER A 74 9.97 -0.57 6.76
C SER A 74 9.35 -0.78 8.14
N GLU A 75 10.21 -1.02 9.13
CA GLU A 75 9.85 -1.25 10.53
C GLU A 75 8.79 -2.36 10.70
N ALA A 76 8.83 -3.39 9.86
CA ALA A 76 7.92 -4.54 9.93
C ALA A 76 7.93 -5.17 11.33
N GLU A 77 6.79 -5.71 11.76
CA GLU A 77 6.57 -6.27 13.11
C GLU A 77 6.62 -5.25 14.26
N THR A 78 6.62 -3.95 13.96
CA THR A 78 6.53 -2.88 14.96
C THR A 78 5.23 -2.07 14.81
N PRO A 79 4.79 -1.35 15.86
CA PRO A 79 3.68 -0.41 15.76
C PRO A 79 3.91 0.76 14.78
N ASN A 80 5.16 1.02 14.40
CA ASN A 80 5.55 2.11 13.53
C ASN A 80 5.70 1.69 12.07
N ALA A 81 5.40 0.42 11.74
CA ALA A 81 5.53 -0.12 10.41
C ALA A 81 4.83 0.73 9.34
N TYR A 82 5.47 0.84 8.18
CA TYR A 82 4.93 1.58 7.06
C TYR A 82 5.38 1.03 5.72
N LEU A 83 4.66 1.44 4.68
CA LEU A 83 4.97 1.21 3.29
C LEU A 83 5.03 2.55 2.56
N LEU A 84 6.00 2.72 1.66
CA LEU A 84 6.03 3.82 0.70
C LEU A 84 5.68 3.31 -0.69
N CYS A 85 4.90 4.10 -1.41
CA CYS A 85 4.61 3.85 -2.81
C CYS A 85 4.69 5.13 -3.63
N VAL A 86 4.95 4.97 -4.92
CA VAL A 86 5.04 6.06 -5.90
C VAL A 86 4.05 5.80 -7.03
N ARG A 87 3.29 6.83 -7.44
CA ARG A 87 2.42 6.74 -8.60
C ARG A 87 3.25 6.56 -9.87
N VAL A 88 2.96 5.53 -10.65
CA VAL A 88 3.63 5.23 -11.92
C VAL A 88 2.75 5.43 -13.14
N SER A 89 1.42 5.44 -12.99
CA SER A 89 0.47 5.80 -14.06
C SER A 89 -0.87 6.29 -13.54
#